data_AF-A0A257P2M0-F1
#
_entry.id   AF-A0A257P2M0-F1
#
_cell.length_a   1.000
_cell.length_b   1.000
_cell.length_c   1.000
_cell.angle_alpha   90.00
_cell.angle_beta   90.00
_cell.angle_gamma   90.00
#
_symmetry.space_group_name_H-M   'P 1'
#
loop_
_entity.id
_entity.type
_entity.pdbx_description
1 polymer ?
#
loop_
_entity_poly.entity_id
_entity_poly.type
_entity_poly.pdbx_seq_one_letter_code
_entity_poly.pdbx_strand_id
1 'polypeptide(L)'
;MPTPPHPARPVSRFSRYALAGYALLIVYASLYPFSGWRWQGLLPFDFVLAPLPRYITVSDLLINVGGYLPLGYLLARTLPARWPRGVSWLAASVLASALSFSMESTQAFLPMRVSSNLDWLTNTLGGVLGASICVWLLPRLRLAALLRLWRERWFAPHVGYGLLLLALWPVALLWPAAVLFGTGQIGPTLLQPALDTDTWRVLSAWFVNSGLRLSDFTPISALRQTGVTASMLVGSVLLLTALLRPGAPRLRLALALTLTGLLAVSLS
;
A
#
# COMPACT_ATOMS: atom_id res chain seq x y z
N MET A 1 -8.09 46.66 8.12
CA MET A 1 -9.12 45.65 7.81
C MET A 1 -8.60 44.28 8.19
N PRO A 2 -9.35 43.43 8.91
CA PRO A 2 -8.97 42.03 9.10
C PRO A 2 -9.01 41.33 7.74
N THR A 3 -7.97 40.56 7.42
CA THR A 3 -7.95 39.69 6.25
C THR A 3 -9.10 38.69 6.34
N PRO A 4 -9.89 38.48 5.25
CA PRO A 4 -10.98 37.52 5.29
C PRO A 4 -10.43 36.12 5.61
N PRO A 5 -11.12 35.31 6.43
CA PRO A 5 -10.69 33.95 6.71
C PRO A 5 -10.60 33.19 5.39
N HIS A 6 -9.41 32.68 5.08
CA HIS A 6 -9.23 31.80 3.92
C HIS A 6 -10.26 30.67 4.00
N PRO A 7 -11.08 30.43 2.96
CA PRO A 7 -12.05 29.36 2.99
C PRO A 7 -11.34 28.03 3.29
N ALA A 8 -11.78 27.35 4.35
CA ALA A 8 -11.20 26.09 4.78
C ALA A 8 -11.23 25.11 3.60
N ARG A 9 -10.05 24.65 3.18
CA ARG A 9 -9.94 23.79 1.99
C ARG A 9 -10.70 22.49 2.25
N PRO A 10 -11.73 22.14 1.45
CA PRO A 10 -12.50 20.93 1.68
C PRO A 10 -11.59 19.70 1.58
N VAL A 11 -11.81 18.72 2.45
CA VAL A 11 -11.08 17.45 2.43
C VAL A 11 -11.40 16.75 1.11
N SER A 12 -10.37 16.47 0.32
CA SER A 12 -10.55 15.83 -0.98
C SER A 12 -11.08 14.41 -0.81
N ARG A 13 -12.16 14.05 -1.54
CA ARG A 13 -12.68 12.67 -1.59
C ARG A 13 -11.59 11.67 -1.94
N PHE A 14 -10.70 12.05 -2.84
CA PHE A 14 -9.52 11.28 -3.22
C PHE A 14 -8.64 10.91 -2.02
N SER A 15 -8.33 11.87 -1.13
CA SER A 15 -7.49 11.61 0.05
C SER A 15 -8.15 10.65 1.03
N ARG A 16 -9.49 10.66 1.12
CA ARG A 16 -10.23 9.71 1.96
C ARG A 16 -10.19 8.30 1.39
N TYR A 17 -10.40 8.14 0.09
CA TYR A 17 -10.30 6.83 -0.56
C TYR A 17 -8.88 6.29 -0.55
N ALA A 18 -7.88 7.15 -0.77
CA ALA A 18 -6.46 6.77 -0.64
C ALA A 18 -6.13 6.32 0.79
N LEU A 19 -6.60 7.05 1.81
CA LEU A 19 -6.44 6.63 3.21
C LEU A 19 -7.10 5.29 3.48
N ALA A 20 -8.35 5.10 3.07
CA ALA A 20 -9.08 3.86 3.28
C ALA A 20 -8.39 2.67 2.59
N GLY A 21 -8.01 2.83 1.32
CA GLY A 21 -7.29 1.80 0.58
C GLY A 21 -5.92 1.48 1.19
N TYR A 22 -5.18 2.49 1.66
CA TYR A 22 -3.88 2.28 2.28
C TYR A 22 -3.99 1.63 3.67
N ALA A 23 -4.99 2.01 4.46
CA ALA A 23 -5.27 1.35 5.74
C ALA A 23 -5.65 -0.13 5.53
N LEU A 24 -6.47 -0.42 4.52
CA LEU A 24 -6.79 -1.81 4.14
C LEU A 24 -5.55 -2.58 3.69
N LEU A 25 -4.63 -1.94 2.96
CA LEU A 25 -3.36 -2.55 2.57
C LEU A 25 -2.50 -2.90 3.79
N ILE A 26 -2.41 -2.01 4.78
CA ILE A 26 -1.71 -2.27 6.05
C ILE A 26 -2.34 -3.44 6.78
N VAL A 27 -3.67 -3.45 6.91
CA VAL A 27 -4.40 -4.57 7.54
C VAL A 27 -4.12 -5.87 6.82
N TYR A 28 -4.19 -5.87 5.48
CA TYR A 28 -3.89 -7.04 4.66
C TYR A 28 -2.48 -7.57 4.90
N ALA A 29 -1.47 -6.70 4.77
CA ALA A 29 -0.07 -7.07 4.93
C ALA A 29 0.25 -7.56 6.35
N SER A 30 -0.38 -6.97 7.36
CA SER A 30 -0.13 -7.31 8.77
C SER A 30 -0.76 -8.65 9.17
N LEU A 31 -1.93 -8.97 8.61
CA LEU A 31 -2.74 -10.14 9.02
C LEU A 31 -2.64 -11.33 8.07
N TYR A 32 -1.96 -11.20 6.93
CA TYR A 32 -1.60 -12.33 6.08
C TYR A 32 -0.77 -13.37 6.87
N PRO A 33 -1.06 -14.68 6.76
CA PRO A 33 -1.84 -15.35 5.71
C PRO A 33 -3.36 -15.49 5.95
N PHE A 34 -3.95 -14.85 6.96
CA PHE A 34 -5.36 -15.00 7.34
C PHE A 34 -5.79 -16.43 7.70
N SER A 35 -4.84 -17.33 7.96
CA SER A 35 -5.07 -18.72 8.36
C SER A 35 -4.26 -19.07 9.62
N GLY A 36 -4.62 -20.18 10.26
CA GLY A 36 -3.87 -20.70 11.42
C GLY A 36 -4.06 -19.91 12.73
N TRP A 37 -5.09 -19.06 12.82
CA TRP A 37 -5.39 -18.27 14.01
C TRP A 37 -5.68 -19.17 15.22
N ARG A 38 -4.98 -18.93 16.33
CA ARG A 38 -5.22 -19.63 17.60
C ARG A 38 -4.78 -18.81 18.78
N TRP A 39 -5.40 -19.05 19.93
CA TRP A 39 -4.93 -18.51 21.20
C TRP A 39 -3.57 -19.12 21.55
N GLN A 40 -2.61 -18.26 21.92
CA GLN A 40 -1.23 -18.68 22.22
C GLN A 40 -0.88 -18.63 23.71
N GLY A 41 -1.85 -18.35 24.59
CA GLY A 41 -1.62 -18.27 26.03
C GLY A 41 -1.09 -16.92 26.52
N LEU A 42 -0.94 -15.93 25.63
CA LEU A 42 -0.48 -14.58 25.93
C LEU A 42 -1.61 -13.57 25.73
N LEU A 43 -1.65 -12.52 26.56
CA LEU A 43 -2.61 -11.43 26.36
C LEU A 43 -2.22 -10.63 25.10
N PRO A 44 -3.20 -10.13 24.33
CA PRO A 44 -2.95 -9.39 23.09
C PRO A 44 -2.04 -8.17 23.24
N PHE A 45 -1.87 -7.64 24.45
CA PHE A 45 -1.09 -6.44 24.74
C PHE A 45 0.20 -6.72 25.53
N ASP A 46 0.57 -7.99 25.76
CA ASP A 46 1.79 -8.35 26.51
C ASP A 46 3.06 -7.83 25.84
N PHE A 47 3.05 -7.68 24.51
CA PHE A 47 4.18 -7.16 23.74
C PHE A 47 4.60 -5.74 24.16
N VAL A 48 3.69 -4.94 24.73
CA VAL A 48 3.96 -3.54 25.13
C VAL A 48 5.09 -3.45 26.14
N LEU A 49 5.10 -4.37 27.10
CA LEU A 49 6.08 -4.42 28.20
C LEU A 49 7.12 -5.53 28.01
N ALA A 50 7.09 -6.22 26.87
CA ALA A 50 8.05 -7.25 26.55
C ALA A 50 9.47 -6.66 26.40
N PRO A 51 10.52 -7.43 26.72
CA PRO A 51 11.89 -7.01 26.42
C PRO A 51 12.06 -6.79 24.90
N LEU A 52 12.96 -5.88 24.53
CA LEU A 52 13.25 -5.62 23.12
C LEU A 52 13.69 -6.91 22.40
N PRO A 53 13.32 -7.08 21.12
CA PRO A 53 13.78 -8.21 20.32
C PRO A 53 15.31 -8.29 20.29
N ARG A 54 15.85 -9.51 20.43
CA ARG A 54 17.30 -9.74 20.43
C ARG A 54 17.94 -9.47 19.07
N TYR A 55 17.19 -9.64 17.98
CA TYR A 55 17.63 -9.44 16.61
C TYR A 55 16.89 -8.25 16.02
N ILE A 56 17.61 -7.15 15.82
CA ILE A 56 17.07 -5.93 15.22
C ILE A 56 17.84 -5.71 13.93
N THR A 57 17.16 -5.75 12.79
CA THR A 57 17.77 -5.40 11.50
C THR A 57 17.35 -4.00 11.09
N VAL A 58 18.28 -3.24 10.50
CA VAL A 58 17.99 -1.88 10.00
C VAL A 58 16.93 -1.93 8.90
N SER A 59 16.91 -2.99 8.08
CA SER A 59 15.88 -3.19 7.05
C SER A 59 14.48 -3.26 7.64
N ASP A 60 14.27 -4.00 8.73
CA ASP A 60 12.93 -4.13 9.35
C ASP A 60 12.46 -2.77 9.89
N LEU A 61 13.36 -2.04 10.56
CA LEU A 61 13.07 -0.69 11.06
C LEU A 61 12.67 0.26 9.92
N LEU A 62 13.41 0.23 8.80
CA LEU A 62 13.14 1.09 7.65
C LEU A 62 11.84 0.71 6.94
N ILE A 63 11.52 -0.58 6.85
CA ILE A 63 10.26 -1.07 6.25
C ILE A 63 9.07 -0.62 7.10
N ASN A 64 9.14 -0.75 8.43
CA ASN A 64 8.08 -0.34 9.35
C ASN A 64 7.84 1.17 9.31
N VAL A 65 8.91 1.97 9.45
CA VAL A 65 8.84 3.44 9.33
C VAL A 65 8.31 3.84 7.96
N GLY A 66 8.83 3.24 6.89
CA GLY A 66 8.43 3.50 5.51
C GLY A 66 6.97 3.12 5.22
N GLY A 67 6.48 2.03 5.81
CA GLY A 67 5.11 1.55 5.64
C GLY A 67 4.07 2.42 6.35
N TYR A 68 4.40 2.99 7.50
CA TYR A 68 3.47 3.86 8.24
C TYR A 68 3.60 5.36 7.90
N LEU A 69 4.68 5.78 7.24
CA LEU A 69 4.86 7.17 6.82
C LEU A 69 3.73 7.67 5.89
N PRO A 70 3.33 6.95 4.82
CA PRO A 70 2.21 7.40 3.98
C PRO A 70 0.89 7.44 4.74
N LEU A 71 0.67 6.52 5.69
CA LEU A 71 -0.52 6.51 6.55
C LEU A 71 -0.62 7.80 7.36
N GLY A 72 0.45 8.17 8.08
CA GLY A 72 0.49 9.40 8.88
C GLY A 72 0.24 10.66 8.04
N TYR A 73 0.82 10.70 6.83
CA TYR A 73 0.59 11.80 5.89
C TYR A 73 -0.89 11.88 5.45
N LEU A 74 -1.50 10.75 5.08
CA LEU A 74 -2.89 10.69 4.61
C LEU A 74 -3.88 11.00 5.73
N LEU A 75 -3.64 10.51 6.95
CA LEU A 75 -4.40 10.87 8.14
C LEU A 75 -4.38 12.38 8.38
N ALA A 76 -3.19 12.98 8.48
CA ALA A 76 -3.06 14.42 8.67
C ALA A 76 -3.73 15.23 7.55
N ARG A 77 -3.68 14.72 6.30
CA ARG A 77 -4.27 15.37 5.12
C ARG A 77 -5.80 15.32 5.09
N THR A 78 -6.40 14.31 5.71
CA THR A 78 -7.85 14.06 5.73
C THR A 78 -8.57 14.66 6.92
N LEU A 79 -7.82 15.02 7.98
CA LEU A 79 -8.37 15.75 9.11
C LEU A 79 -8.89 17.14 8.72
N PRO A 80 -9.85 17.71 9.48
CA PRO A 80 -10.46 18.99 9.15
C PRO A 80 -9.44 20.12 9.01
N ALA A 81 -9.48 20.85 7.89
CA ALA A 81 -8.55 21.96 7.63
C ALA A 81 -8.62 23.11 8.66
N ARG A 82 -9.73 23.19 9.42
CA ARG A 82 -9.93 24.17 10.50
C ARG A 82 -9.16 23.84 11.78
N TRP A 83 -8.68 22.61 11.93
CA TRP A 83 -7.94 22.22 13.14
C TRP A 83 -6.56 22.88 13.17
N PRO A 84 -6.07 23.29 14.36
CA PRO A 84 -4.70 23.75 14.51
C PRO A 84 -3.72 22.69 14.04
N ARG A 85 -2.62 23.14 13.41
CA ARG A 85 -1.57 22.26 12.85
C ARG A 85 -1.09 21.19 13.84
N GLY A 86 -0.79 21.59 15.09
CA GLY A 86 -0.35 20.67 16.13
C GLY A 86 -1.40 19.63 16.53
N VAL A 87 -2.68 20.02 16.53
CA VAL A 87 -3.80 19.10 16.83
C VAL A 87 -3.97 18.08 15.70
N SER A 88 -3.92 18.52 14.43
CA SER A 88 -3.99 17.60 13.29
C SER A 88 -2.79 16.65 13.24
N TRP A 89 -1.60 17.14 13.56
CA TRP A 89 -0.40 16.31 13.67
C TRP A 89 -0.57 15.25 14.77
N LEU A 90 -0.92 15.67 15.99
CA LEU A 90 -1.08 14.78 17.13
C LEU A 90 -2.16 13.72 16.87
N ALA A 91 -3.34 14.14 16.39
CA ALA A 91 -4.43 13.22 16.06
C ALA A 91 -4.02 12.21 14.99
N ALA A 92 -3.32 12.64 13.93
CA ALA A 92 -2.83 11.72 12.90
C ALA A 92 -1.79 10.73 13.45
N SER A 93 -0.87 11.20 14.30
CA SER A 93 0.13 10.34 14.95
C SER A 93 -0.50 9.31 15.88
N VAL A 94 -1.47 9.73 16.70
CA VAL A 94 -2.22 8.83 17.60
C VAL A 94 -3.01 7.80 16.80
N LEU A 95 -3.70 8.21 15.73
CA LEU A 95 -4.46 7.27 14.88
C LEU A 95 -3.55 6.26 14.17
N ALA A 96 -2.38 6.68 13.68
CA ALA A 96 -1.40 5.77 13.08
C ALA A 96 -0.86 4.77 14.12
N SER A 97 -0.51 5.26 15.31
CA SER A 97 -0.05 4.42 16.43
C SER A 97 -1.12 3.45 16.90
N ALA A 98 -2.39 3.89 16.97
CA ALA A 98 -3.52 3.06 17.36
C ALA A 98 -3.81 1.95 16.33
N LEU A 99 -3.69 2.25 15.02
CA LEU A 99 -3.77 1.21 14.00
C LEU A 99 -2.64 0.19 14.16
N SER A 100 -1.39 0.64 14.35
CA SER A 100 -0.26 -0.27 14.58
C SER A 100 -0.46 -1.11 15.83
N PHE A 101 -0.85 -0.51 16.95
CA PHE A 101 -1.16 -1.24 18.18
C PHE A 101 -2.24 -2.29 17.96
N SER A 102 -3.28 -1.97 17.18
CA SER A 102 -4.34 -2.91 16.84
C SER A 102 -3.82 -4.07 15.99
N MET A 103 -2.92 -3.82 15.05
CA MET A 103 -2.29 -4.87 14.23
C MET A 103 -1.42 -5.78 15.08
N GLU A 104 -0.52 -5.22 15.90
CA GLU A 104 0.33 -5.99 16.82
C GLU A 104 -0.51 -6.83 17.79
N SER A 105 -1.57 -6.25 18.35
CA SER A 105 -2.47 -6.96 19.26
C SER A 105 -3.21 -8.11 18.57
N THR A 106 -3.60 -7.91 17.32
CA THR A 106 -4.27 -8.94 16.52
C THR A 106 -3.30 -10.03 16.08
N GLN A 107 -2.04 -9.69 15.83
CA GLN A 107 -0.98 -10.64 15.48
C GLN A 107 -0.64 -11.60 16.63
N ALA A 108 -1.00 -11.29 17.88
CA ALA A 108 -0.83 -12.21 19.01
C ALA A 108 -1.56 -13.56 18.79
N PHE A 109 -2.60 -13.58 17.95
CA PHE A 109 -3.36 -14.76 17.58
C PHE A 109 -2.81 -15.51 16.36
N LEU A 110 -1.75 -15.00 15.71
CA LEU A 110 -1.12 -15.58 14.52
C LEU A 110 0.20 -16.26 14.92
N PRO A 111 0.31 -17.60 14.88
CA PRO A 111 1.52 -18.32 15.33
C PRO A 111 2.79 -18.01 14.53
N MET A 112 2.63 -17.56 13.28
CA MET A 112 3.73 -17.22 12.38
C MET A 112 4.22 -15.78 12.55
N ARG A 113 3.59 -15.00 13.44
CA ARG A 113 3.93 -13.60 13.71
C ARG A 113 4.29 -13.44 15.17
N VAL A 114 5.21 -12.52 15.44
CA VAL A 114 5.61 -12.15 16.80
C VAL A 114 5.27 -10.68 16.97
N SER A 115 4.30 -10.40 17.84
CA SER A 115 3.96 -9.02 18.20
C SER A 115 5.12 -8.37 18.95
N SER A 116 5.44 -7.12 18.62
CA SER A 116 6.67 -6.46 19.07
C SER A 116 6.46 -4.99 19.41
N ASN A 117 6.99 -4.55 20.57
CA ASN A 117 7.01 -3.13 20.93
C ASN A 117 7.89 -2.30 20.00
N LEU A 118 8.93 -2.90 19.42
CA LEU A 118 9.81 -2.25 18.46
C LEU A 118 9.08 -1.97 17.14
N ASP A 119 8.25 -2.91 16.69
CA ASP A 119 7.44 -2.73 15.48
C ASP A 119 6.38 -1.65 15.72
N TRP A 120 5.70 -1.69 16.87
CA TRP A 120 4.79 -0.62 17.27
C TRP A 120 5.46 0.75 17.31
N LEU A 121 6.66 0.86 17.88
CA LEU A 121 7.41 2.12 17.98
C LEU A 121 7.84 2.64 16.61
N THR A 122 8.36 1.78 15.74
CA THR A 122 8.86 2.14 14.41
C THR A 122 7.72 2.50 13.45
N ASN A 123 6.61 1.78 13.50
CA ASN A 123 5.37 2.13 12.81
C ASN A 123 4.83 3.48 13.30
N THR A 124 4.81 3.70 14.63
CA THR A 124 4.42 4.99 15.22
C THR A 124 5.32 6.11 14.73
N LEU A 125 6.63 5.91 14.70
CA LEU A 125 7.60 6.88 14.19
C LEU A 125 7.33 7.21 12.71
N GLY A 126 7.06 6.20 11.88
CA GLY A 126 6.60 6.40 10.50
C GLY A 126 5.39 7.32 10.44
N GLY A 127 4.34 7.00 11.19
CA GLY A 127 3.12 7.82 11.27
C GLY A 127 3.39 9.27 11.71
N VAL A 128 4.24 9.47 12.71
CA VAL A 128 4.67 10.81 13.19
C VAL A 128 5.40 11.58 12.10
N LEU A 129 6.36 10.96 11.42
CA LEU A 129 7.12 11.59 10.34
C LEU A 129 6.21 11.96 9.17
N GLY A 130 5.32 11.06 8.76
CA GLY A 130 4.33 11.32 7.71
C GLY A 130 3.42 12.50 8.03
N ALA A 131 2.89 12.55 9.25
CA ALA A 131 2.07 13.67 9.71
C ALA A 131 2.87 14.99 9.72
N SER A 132 4.12 14.94 10.18
CA SER A 132 5.04 16.10 10.21
C SER A 132 5.31 16.66 8.82
N ILE A 133 5.54 15.76 7.85
CA ILE A 133 5.72 16.11 6.44
C ILE A 133 4.49 16.84 5.91
N CYS A 134 3.29 16.33 6.20
CA CYS A 134 2.03 16.91 5.76
C CYS A 134 1.81 18.32 6.33
N VAL A 135 2.01 18.46 7.64
CA VAL A 135 1.60 19.65 8.39
C VAL A 135 2.61 20.79 8.27
N TRP A 136 3.92 20.49 8.30
CA TRP A 136 4.96 21.51 8.38
C TRP A 136 5.88 21.56 7.17
N LEU A 137 6.36 20.43 6.67
CA LEU A 137 7.38 20.42 5.61
C LEU A 137 6.78 20.80 4.26
N LEU A 138 5.83 20.00 3.74
CA LEU A 138 5.29 20.15 2.40
C LEU A 138 4.66 21.53 2.14
N PRO A 139 3.94 22.16 3.10
CA PRO A 139 3.42 23.51 2.91
C PRO A 139 4.50 24.60 2.76
N ARG A 140 5.71 24.36 3.29
CA ARG A 140 6.84 25.30 3.22
C ARG A 140 7.73 25.08 1.99
N LEU A 141 7.68 23.88 1.40
CA LEU A 141 8.49 23.56 0.23
C LEU A 141 7.94 24.23 -1.03
N ARG A 142 8.82 24.94 -1.74
CA ARG A 142 8.57 25.43 -3.12
C ARG A 142 8.15 24.29 -4.04
N LEU A 143 8.65 23.08 -3.80
CA LEU A 143 8.27 21.86 -4.50
C LEU A 143 6.76 21.65 -4.52
N ALA A 144 6.04 21.91 -3.42
CA ALA A 144 4.60 21.72 -3.39
C ALA A 144 3.86 22.71 -4.30
N ALA A 145 4.38 23.94 -4.45
CA ALA A 145 3.87 24.90 -5.41
C ALA A 145 4.19 24.47 -6.85
N LEU A 146 5.41 24.03 -7.11
CA LEU A 146 5.83 23.53 -8.42
C LEU A 146 5.03 22.31 -8.87
N LEU A 147 4.82 21.33 -7.98
CA LEU A 147 4.01 20.14 -8.25
C LEU A 147 2.55 20.50 -8.54
N ARG A 148 2.00 21.53 -7.86
CA ARG A 148 0.66 22.05 -8.17
C ARG A 148 0.62 22.67 -9.56
N LEU A 149 1.60 23.51 -9.90
CA LEU A 149 1.72 24.11 -11.22
C LEU A 149 1.89 23.06 -12.32
N TRP A 150 2.73 22.05 -12.12
CA TRP A 150 2.92 20.95 -13.08
C TRP A 150 1.66 20.11 -13.22
N ARG A 151 0.97 19.81 -12.11
CA ARG A 151 -0.34 19.15 -12.14
C ARG A 151 -1.33 19.94 -12.98
N GLU A 152 -1.48 21.22 -12.71
CA GLU A 152 -2.44 22.09 -13.40
C GLU A 152 -2.07 22.31 -14.88
N ARG A 153 -0.78 22.37 -15.19
CA ARG A 153 -0.26 22.55 -16.55
C ARG A 153 -0.39 21.29 -17.40
N TRP A 154 -0.08 20.11 -16.85
CA TRP A 154 0.04 18.88 -17.63
C TRP A 154 -1.17 17.96 -17.53
N PHE A 155 -1.95 17.98 -16.45
CA PHE A 155 -3.03 17.02 -16.23
C PHE A 155 -4.42 17.65 -16.32
N ALA A 156 -5.38 16.88 -16.83
CA ALA A 156 -6.78 17.30 -16.88
C ALA A 156 -7.36 17.52 -15.46
N PRO A 157 -8.46 18.28 -15.32
CA PRO A 157 -9.19 18.36 -14.05
C PRO A 157 -9.64 16.98 -13.57
N HIS A 158 -9.76 16.78 -12.26
CA HIS A 158 -10.33 15.57 -11.63
C HIS A 158 -9.62 14.21 -11.91
N VAL A 159 -8.41 14.20 -12.45
CA VAL A 159 -7.62 12.97 -12.73
C VAL A 159 -7.09 12.20 -11.50
N GLY A 160 -7.58 12.52 -10.29
CA GLY A 160 -7.01 12.02 -9.04
C GLY A 160 -6.88 10.50 -9.00
N TYR A 161 -7.96 9.79 -9.32
CA TYR A 161 -7.97 8.32 -9.32
C TYR A 161 -7.03 7.71 -10.35
N GLY A 162 -6.96 8.28 -11.55
CA GLY A 162 -6.02 7.83 -12.57
C GLY A 162 -4.55 7.97 -12.14
N LEU A 163 -4.21 9.09 -11.48
CA LEU A 163 -2.88 9.29 -10.92
C LEU A 163 -2.56 8.31 -9.79
N LEU A 164 -3.55 7.94 -8.97
CA LEU A 164 -3.38 6.91 -7.94
C LEU A 164 -3.12 5.54 -8.55
N LEU A 165 -3.88 5.13 -9.57
CA LEU A 165 -3.65 3.87 -10.26
C LEU A 165 -2.23 3.82 -10.86
N LEU A 166 -1.78 4.92 -11.48
CA LEU A 166 -0.41 5.03 -12.00
C LEU A 166 0.65 4.99 -10.91
N ALA A 167 0.39 5.58 -9.74
CA ALA A 167 1.31 5.54 -8.61
C ALA A 167 1.38 4.16 -7.95
N LEU A 168 0.27 3.41 -7.93
CA LEU A 168 0.21 2.05 -7.41
C LEU A 168 0.87 1.03 -8.35
N TRP A 169 0.92 1.30 -9.65
CA TRP A 169 1.46 0.35 -10.63
C TRP A 169 2.93 -0.06 -10.34
N PRO A 170 3.91 0.86 -10.16
CA PRO A 170 5.27 0.45 -9.81
C PRO A 170 5.37 -0.28 -8.47
N VAL A 171 4.52 0.07 -7.49
CA VAL A 171 4.48 -0.62 -6.20
C VAL A 171 4.06 -2.08 -6.37
N ALA A 172 3.09 -2.34 -7.26
CA ALA A 172 2.67 -3.69 -7.58
C ALA A 172 3.75 -4.52 -8.30
N LEU A 173 4.80 -3.89 -8.82
CA LEU A 173 5.94 -4.58 -9.44
C LEU A 173 7.02 -5.00 -8.42
N LEU A 174 7.01 -4.48 -7.19
CA LEU A 174 8.03 -4.77 -6.17
C LEU A 174 7.92 -6.19 -5.59
N TRP A 175 6.73 -6.81 -5.61
CA TRP A 175 6.51 -8.18 -5.14
C TRP A 175 5.68 -8.95 -6.17
N PRO A 176 6.32 -9.67 -7.11
CA PRO A 176 5.63 -10.42 -8.14
C PRO A 176 4.97 -11.68 -7.56
N ALA A 177 3.75 -11.53 -7.04
CA ALA A 177 2.88 -12.66 -6.76
C ALA A 177 2.22 -13.19 -8.05
N ALA A 178 1.69 -14.41 -8.01
CA ALA A 178 0.93 -14.99 -9.12
C ALA A 178 -0.15 -14.02 -9.62
N VAL A 179 0.00 -13.55 -10.86
CA VAL A 179 -0.89 -12.55 -11.45
C VAL A 179 -2.16 -13.27 -11.93
N LEU A 180 -3.18 -13.33 -11.08
CA LEU A 180 -4.49 -13.95 -11.39
C LEU A 180 -5.01 -13.53 -12.77
N PHE A 181 -4.98 -12.22 -13.03
CA PHE A 181 -5.40 -11.62 -14.30
C PHE A 181 -4.33 -11.65 -15.42
N GLY A 182 -3.10 -12.05 -15.11
CA GLY A 182 -2.00 -12.15 -16.06
C GLY A 182 -1.83 -13.54 -16.66
N THR A 183 -2.15 -14.60 -15.92
CA THR A 183 -1.96 -15.99 -16.36
C THR A 183 -3.27 -16.71 -16.71
N GLY A 184 -4.41 -16.18 -16.26
CA GLY A 184 -5.72 -16.87 -16.40
C GLY A 184 -5.82 -18.15 -15.57
N GLN A 185 -4.85 -18.42 -14.68
CA GLN A 185 -4.83 -19.61 -13.81
C GLN A 185 -5.71 -19.37 -12.58
N ILE A 186 -7.02 -19.22 -12.79
CA ILE A 186 -7.99 -18.86 -11.76
C ILE A 186 -8.03 -19.92 -10.65
N GLY A 187 -8.15 -21.19 -11.01
CA GLY A 187 -8.21 -22.30 -10.06
C GLY A 187 -6.97 -22.37 -9.16
N PRO A 188 -5.77 -22.63 -9.72
CA PRO A 188 -4.55 -22.71 -8.93
C PRO A 188 -4.25 -21.46 -8.09
N THR A 189 -4.45 -20.26 -8.65
CA THR A 189 -4.13 -18.99 -7.95
C THR A 189 -5.09 -18.69 -6.79
N LEU A 190 -6.39 -18.94 -6.96
CA LEU A 190 -7.39 -18.70 -5.90
C LEU A 190 -7.39 -19.82 -4.85
N LEU A 191 -7.09 -21.05 -5.27
CA LEU A 191 -7.11 -22.20 -4.38
C LEU A 191 -5.79 -22.36 -3.63
N GLN A 192 -4.67 -21.80 -4.10
CA GLN A 192 -3.33 -21.96 -3.49
C GLN A 192 -3.32 -21.94 -1.95
N PRO A 193 -3.95 -20.97 -1.25
CA PRO A 193 -3.95 -20.94 0.21
C PRO A 193 -4.73 -22.11 0.86
N ALA A 194 -5.73 -22.66 0.16
CA ALA A 194 -6.48 -23.85 0.57
C ALA A 194 -5.81 -25.16 0.14
N LEU A 195 -4.93 -25.12 -0.88
CA LEU A 195 -4.16 -26.27 -1.37
C LEU A 195 -3.03 -26.69 -0.43
N ASP A 196 -2.52 -25.76 0.40
CA ASP A 196 -1.44 -25.99 1.38
C ASP A 196 -1.91 -26.63 2.70
N THR A 197 -3.17 -27.07 2.80
CA THR A 197 -3.73 -27.73 3.99
C THR A 197 -4.03 -29.21 3.70
N ASP A 198 -3.88 -30.11 4.68
CA ASP A 198 -4.20 -31.55 4.57
C ASP A 198 -5.63 -31.84 4.03
N THR A 199 -6.53 -30.86 4.16
CA THR A 199 -7.89 -30.86 3.61
C THR A 199 -7.94 -31.03 2.09
N TRP A 200 -6.93 -30.54 1.35
CA TRP A 200 -6.90 -30.67 -0.11
C TRP A 200 -6.64 -32.11 -0.58
N ARG A 201 -5.90 -32.93 0.18
CA ARG A 201 -5.68 -34.35 -0.19
C ARG A 201 -7.00 -35.13 -0.28
N VAL A 202 -7.99 -34.74 0.52
CA VAL A 202 -9.33 -35.33 0.54
C VAL A 202 -10.22 -34.76 -0.58
N LEU A 203 -10.18 -33.44 -0.81
CA LEU A 203 -10.98 -32.78 -1.86
C LEU A 203 -10.44 -33.04 -3.28
N SER A 204 -9.12 -33.08 -3.48
CA SER A 204 -8.50 -33.48 -4.75
C SER A 204 -8.86 -34.91 -5.13
N ALA A 205 -8.90 -35.84 -4.17
CA ALA A 205 -9.37 -37.20 -4.41
C ALA A 205 -10.84 -37.22 -4.87
N TRP A 206 -11.67 -36.31 -4.36
CA TRP A 206 -13.05 -36.14 -4.82
C TRP A 206 -13.12 -35.56 -6.24
N PHE A 207 -12.39 -34.47 -6.56
CA PHE A 207 -12.35 -33.86 -7.90
C PHE A 207 -11.74 -34.77 -8.98
N VAL A 208 -10.67 -35.50 -8.66
CA VAL A 208 -10.01 -36.48 -9.55
C VAL A 208 -10.96 -37.63 -9.87
N ASN A 209 -11.74 -38.11 -8.89
CA ASN A 209 -12.79 -39.11 -9.12
C ASN A 209 -14.04 -38.53 -9.82
N SER A 210 -14.21 -37.21 -9.86
CA SER A 210 -15.31 -36.53 -10.54
C SER A 210 -15.05 -36.26 -12.03
N GLY A 211 -13.86 -36.57 -12.55
CA GLY A 211 -13.46 -36.26 -13.93
C GLY A 211 -13.12 -34.80 -14.22
N LEU A 212 -13.24 -33.91 -13.23
CA LEU A 212 -12.85 -32.50 -13.31
C LEU A 212 -11.36 -32.35 -13.03
N ARG A 213 -10.55 -32.31 -14.09
CA ARG A 213 -9.11 -31.98 -13.98
C ARG A 213 -8.94 -30.47 -13.88
N LEU A 214 -8.64 -29.96 -12.69
CA LEU A 214 -8.06 -28.63 -12.56
C LEU A 214 -6.71 -28.62 -13.27
N SER A 215 -6.45 -27.60 -14.09
CA SER A 215 -5.17 -27.45 -14.78
C SER A 215 -4.04 -27.29 -13.76
N ASP A 216 -2.95 -28.04 -13.94
CA ASP A 216 -1.76 -27.91 -13.11
C ASP A 216 -1.21 -26.48 -13.17
N PHE A 217 -0.64 -26.00 -12.06
CA PHE A 217 0.08 -24.73 -12.05
C PHE A 217 1.26 -24.83 -13.03
N THR A 218 1.17 -24.13 -14.16
CA THR A 218 2.22 -24.15 -15.18
C THR A 218 3.06 -22.88 -15.04
N PRO A 219 4.40 -22.99 -14.93
CA PRO A 219 5.28 -21.83 -14.98
C PRO A 219 4.96 -20.99 -16.21
N ILE A 220 4.92 -19.66 -16.03
CA ILE A 220 4.62 -18.74 -17.14
C ILE A 220 5.72 -18.87 -18.20
N SER A 221 5.35 -19.08 -19.47
CA SER A 221 6.33 -19.09 -20.55
C SER A 221 6.87 -17.68 -20.80
N ALA A 222 8.10 -17.56 -21.29
CA ALA A 222 8.73 -16.27 -21.58
C ALA A 222 7.90 -15.38 -22.52
N LEU A 223 7.22 -15.99 -23.50
CA LEU A 223 6.31 -15.28 -24.41
C LEU A 223 5.09 -14.69 -23.65
N ARG A 224 4.46 -15.47 -22.77
CA ARG A 224 3.32 -15.00 -21.96
C ARG A 224 3.76 -13.92 -20.99
N GLN A 225 4.90 -14.09 -20.34
CA GLN A 225 5.48 -13.10 -19.45
C GLN A 225 5.73 -11.78 -20.18
N THR A 226 6.34 -11.84 -21.37
CA THR A 226 6.58 -10.66 -22.21
C THR A 226 5.28 -9.98 -22.63
N GLY A 227 4.28 -10.77 -23.05
CA GLY A 227 2.96 -10.26 -23.42
C GLY A 227 2.22 -9.56 -22.27
N VAL A 228 2.25 -10.13 -21.07
CA VAL A 228 1.66 -9.53 -19.85
C VAL A 228 2.39 -8.23 -19.51
N THR A 229 3.71 -8.25 -19.43
CA THR A 229 4.52 -7.06 -19.12
C THR A 229 4.31 -5.94 -20.14
N ALA A 230 4.32 -6.27 -21.44
CA ALA A 230 4.05 -5.31 -22.50
C ALA A 230 2.63 -4.72 -22.39
N SER A 231 1.63 -5.55 -22.13
CA SER A 231 0.23 -5.11 -21.97
C SER A 231 0.06 -4.20 -20.75
N MET A 232 0.70 -4.52 -19.62
CA MET A 232 0.68 -3.69 -18.42
C MET A 232 1.37 -2.34 -18.65
N LEU A 233 2.51 -2.34 -19.34
CA LEU A 233 3.23 -1.11 -19.69
C LEU A 233 2.41 -0.24 -20.64
N VAL A 234 1.88 -0.82 -21.71
CA VAL A 234 1.01 -0.11 -22.68
C VAL A 234 -0.22 0.44 -21.98
N GLY A 235 -0.91 -0.35 -21.16
CA GLY A 235 -2.07 0.10 -20.38
C GLY A 235 -1.74 1.28 -19.46
N SER A 236 -0.59 1.25 -18.78
CA SER A 236 -0.13 2.33 -17.90
C SER A 236 0.24 3.59 -18.67
N VAL A 237 0.92 3.47 -19.82
CA VAL A 237 1.24 4.62 -20.69
C VAL A 237 -0.02 5.20 -21.34
N LEU A 238 -0.97 4.37 -21.76
CA LEU A 238 -2.25 4.83 -22.29
C LEU A 238 -3.08 5.54 -21.22
N LEU A 239 -3.15 4.98 -20.01
CA LEU A 239 -3.79 5.65 -18.89
C LEU A 239 -3.13 7.00 -18.62
N LEU A 240 -1.79 7.07 -18.55
CA LEU A 240 -1.08 8.34 -18.39
C LEU A 240 -1.45 9.34 -19.49
N THR A 241 -1.38 8.95 -20.76
CA THR A 241 -1.70 9.85 -21.87
C THR A 241 -3.15 10.32 -21.87
N ALA A 242 -4.10 9.49 -21.43
CA ALA A 242 -5.50 9.86 -21.26
C ALA A 242 -5.73 10.90 -20.16
N LEU A 243 -4.86 10.97 -19.14
CA LEU A 243 -4.94 11.96 -18.07
C LEU A 243 -4.25 13.29 -18.42
N LEU A 244 -3.48 13.35 -19.51
CA LEU A 244 -2.68 14.51 -19.89
C LEU A 244 -3.42 15.49 -20.82
N ARG A 245 -3.20 16.78 -20.60
CA ARG A 245 -3.62 17.85 -21.51
C ARG A 245 -2.81 17.85 -22.81
N PRO A 246 -3.30 18.47 -23.89
CA PRO A 246 -2.58 18.54 -25.18
C PRO A 246 -1.17 19.15 -25.07
N GLY A 247 -0.95 20.13 -24.19
CA GLY A 247 0.35 20.81 -24.01
C GLY A 247 1.33 20.10 -23.05
N ALA A 248 1.02 18.88 -22.60
CA ALA A 248 1.89 18.14 -21.70
C ALA A 248 3.05 17.47 -22.46
N PRO A 249 4.25 17.33 -21.85
CA PRO A 249 5.39 16.64 -22.46
C PRO A 249 5.19 15.11 -22.41
N ARG A 250 4.26 14.59 -23.21
CA ARG A 250 3.79 13.19 -23.18
C ARG A 250 4.92 12.17 -23.23
N LEU A 251 5.86 12.33 -24.16
CA LEU A 251 6.99 11.41 -24.32
C LEU A 251 7.87 11.35 -23.05
N ARG A 252 8.21 12.51 -22.48
CA ARG A 252 9.06 12.57 -21.27
C ARG A 252 8.38 11.93 -20.07
N LEU A 253 7.08 12.16 -19.91
CA LEU A 253 6.30 11.58 -18.82
C LEU A 253 6.12 10.06 -18.99
N ALA A 254 5.90 9.60 -20.22
CA ALA A 254 5.83 8.17 -20.52
C ALA A 254 7.17 7.48 -20.24
N LEU A 255 8.30 8.05 -20.68
CA LEU A 255 9.63 7.54 -20.39
C LEU A 255 9.92 7.49 -18.89
N ALA A 256 9.57 8.55 -18.16
CA ALA A 256 9.73 8.58 -16.70
C ALA A 256 8.90 7.48 -16.01
N LEU A 257 7.66 7.26 -16.46
CA LEU A 257 6.81 6.17 -15.95
C LEU A 257 7.43 4.80 -16.23
N THR A 258 7.89 4.56 -17.46
CA THR A 258 8.57 3.30 -17.84
C THR A 258 9.82 3.07 -17.01
N LEU A 259 10.67 4.09 -16.84
CA LEU A 259 11.88 4.00 -16.01
C LEU A 259 11.53 3.68 -14.55
N THR A 260 10.46 4.28 -14.02
CA THR A 260 9.99 3.97 -12.66
C THR A 260 9.56 2.52 -12.54
N GLY A 261 8.86 1.98 -13.53
CA GLY A 261 8.49 0.56 -13.58
C GLY A 261 9.71 -0.36 -13.68
N LEU A 262 10.68 -0.04 -14.54
CA LEU A 262 11.93 -0.80 -14.68
C LEU A 262 12.75 -0.80 -13.39
N LEU A 263 12.84 0.35 -12.72
CA LEU A 263 13.50 0.46 -11.42
C LEU A 263 12.80 -0.39 -10.36
N ALA A 264 11.46 -0.37 -10.31
CA ALA A 264 10.72 -1.21 -9.38
C ALA A 264 10.99 -2.71 -9.61
N VAL A 265 10.98 -3.15 -10.87
CA VAL A 265 11.32 -4.54 -11.24
C VAL A 265 12.77 -4.88 -10.89
N SER A 266 13.71 -3.93 -10.96
CA SER A 266 15.10 -4.19 -10.57
C SER A 266 15.32 -4.33 -9.05
N LEU A 267 14.34 -3.88 -8.25
CA LEU A 267 14.37 -3.93 -6.79
C LEU A 267 13.58 -5.13 -6.22
N SER A 268 12.81 -5.83 -7.05
CA SER A 268 12.05 -7.05 -6.70
C SER A 268 12.89 -8.31 -6.84
#